data_AF-A0A3C0KEA6-F1
#
_entry.id   AF-A0A3C0KEA6-F1
#
_cell.length_a   1.000
_cell.length_b   1.000
_cell.length_c   1.000
_cell.angle_alpha   90.00
_cell.angle_beta   90.00
_cell.angle_gamma   90.00
#
_symmetry.space_group_name_H-M   'P 1'
#
loop_
_entity.id
_entity.type
_entity.pdbx_description
1 polymer ?
#
loop_
_entity_poly.entity_id
_entity_poly.type
_entity_poly.pdbx_seq_one_letter_code
_entity_poly.pdbx_strand_id
1 'polypeptide(L)'
;PNLLDINQVNPPMRLEVSQPILDFQDMGKLRTIEARTQGKFRSHTLDITYPLAWGHEGVEAKLASLCAEAVDAIKGGMNILIVSDRAVNSTQVAIPALLALSAIHQHLVREGLRTSAGLVVETGTAREVHHFAVLAGYGAEAVHPYLAMETLVAMHKELPGELSADKAIYNYVKA
;
A
#
# COMPACT_ATOMS: atom_id res chain seq x y z
N PRO A 1 5.05 9.80 16.93
CA PRO A 1 4.34 10.49 18.03
C PRO A 1 5.01 10.24 19.39
N ASN A 2 5.21 11.29 20.19
CA ASN A 2 5.75 11.15 21.53
C ASN A 2 4.64 10.68 22.49
N LEU A 3 4.65 9.39 22.83
CA LEU A 3 3.65 8.79 23.73
C LEU A 3 3.74 9.31 25.18
N LEU A 4 4.86 9.94 25.56
CA LEU A 4 5.10 10.44 26.91
C LEU A 4 4.77 11.93 27.07
N ASP A 5 4.43 12.62 25.97
CA ASP A 5 4.10 14.03 25.98
C ASP A 5 2.61 14.25 26.31
N ILE A 6 2.31 14.26 27.61
CA ILE A 6 0.95 14.49 28.13
C ILE A 6 0.49 15.95 27.99
N ASN A 7 1.40 16.87 27.65
CA ASN A 7 1.13 18.31 27.58
C ASN A 7 1.07 18.81 26.13
N GLN A 8 0.90 17.91 25.14
CA GLN A 8 0.94 18.28 23.74
C GLN A 8 -0.27 19.17 23.36
N VAL A 9 -0.05 20.48 23.37
CA VAL A 9 -1.09 21.52 23.13
C VAL A 9 -1.58 21.53 21.68
N ASN A 10 -0.83 20.94 20.74
CA ASN A 10 -1.20 20.84 19.34
C ASN A 10 -0.84 19.45 18.77
N PRO A 11 -1.78 18.49 18.74
CA PRO A 11 -1.49 17.15 18.25
C PRO A 11 -1.15 17.19 16.76
N PRO A 12 -0.19 16.37 16.28
CA PRO A 12 0.13 16.29 14.86
C PRO A 12 -1.08 15.80 14.08
N MET A 13 -1.28 16.35 12.88
CA MET A 13 -2.33 15.91 11.96
C MET A 13 -2.17 14.42 11.67
N ARG A 14 -3.28 13.69 11.66
CA ARG A 14 -3.33 12.27 11.31
C ARG A 14 -4.34 12.05 10.20
N LEU A 15 -4.07 11.06 9.35
CA LEU A 15 -5.05 10.54 8.41
C LEU A 15 -5.72 9.34 9.07
N GLU A 16 -7.04 9.34 9.05
CA GLU A 16 -7.87 8.26 9.56
C GLU A 16 -8.68 7.68 8.40
N VAL A 17 -8.74 6.36 8.36
CA VAL A 17 -9.60 5.60 7.46
C VAL A 17 -10.49 4.71 8.31
N SER A 18 -11.76 4.60 7.94
CA SER A 18 -12.74 3.83 8.71
C SER A 18 -12.49 2.32 8.66
N GLN A 19 -11.74 1.86 7.65
CA GLN A 19 -11.37 0.48 7.43
C GLN A 19 -10.03 0.39 6.70
N PRO A 20 -9.31 -0.73 6.80
CA PRO A 20 -7.99 -0.87 6.18
C PRO A 20 -8.04 -1.16 4.67
N ILE A 21 -9.23 -1.33 4.07
CA ILE A 21 -9.38 -1.61 2.63
C ILE A 21 -9.74 -0.31 1.90
N LEU A 22 -8.90 0.08 0.94
CA LEU A 22 -9.05 1.29 0.15
C LEU A 22 -9.69 0.99 -1.19
N ASP A 23 -10.61 1.84 -1.63
CA ASP A 23 -11.14 1.81 -2.99
C ASP A 23 -10.30 2.64 -3.97
N PHE A 24 -10.75 2.71 -5.23
CA PHE A 24 -10.08 3.48 -6.27
C PHE A 24 -10.03 4.99 -5.97
N GLN A 25 -11.08 5.54 -5.36
CA GLN A 25 -11.15 6.96 -5.03
C GLN A 25 -10.18 7.30 -3.89
N ASP A 26 -10.09 6.42 -2.89
CA ASP A 26 -9.18 6.57 -1.76
C ASP A 26 -7.72 6.54 -2.22
N MET A 27 -7.36 5.62 -3.12
CA MET A 27 -6.03 5.62 -3.72
C MET A 27 -5.74 6.89 -4.54
N GLY A 28 -6.73 7.40 -5.29
CA GLY A 28 -6.62 8.68 -5.98
C GLY A 28 -6.37 9.85 -5.03
N LYS A 29 -7.03 9.87 -3.85
CA LYS A 29 -6.78 10.86 -2.79
C LYS A 29 -5.38 10.72 -2.22
N LEU A 30 -4.88 9.51 -1.96
CA LEU A 30 -3.53 9.28 -1.45
C LEU A 30 -2.43 9.76 -2.40
N ARG A 31 -2.59 9.54 -3.71
CA ARG A 31 -1.64 10.01 -4.73
C ARG A 31 -1.62 11.53 -4.89
N THR A 32 -2.71 12.21 -4.51
CA THR A 32 -2.85 13.68 -4.59
C THR A 32 -2.89 14.35 -3.21
N ILE A 33 -2.46 13.62 -2.17
CA ILE A 33 -2.64 14.02 -0.76
C ILE A 33 -1.88 15.30 -0.40
N GLU A 34 -0.77 15.58 -1.08
CA GLU A 34 0.05 16.76 -0.87
C GLU A 34 -0.75 18.05 -1.09
N ALA A 35 -1.44 18.15 -2.22
CA ALA A 35 -2.29 19.29 -2.55
C ALA A 35 -3.45 19.44 -1.55
N ARG A 36 -3.99 18.33 -1.06
CA ARG A 36 -5.12 18.31 -0.12
C ARG A 36 -4.74 18.69 1.30
N THR A 37 -3.48 18.50 1.67
CA THR A 37 -2.99 18.66 3.06
C THR A 37 -1.99 19.80 3.20
N GLN A 38 -1.84 20.62 2.15
CA GLN A 38 -0.88 21.75 2.11
C GLN A 38 0.56 21.28 2.42
N GLY A 39 0.97 20.15 1.84
CA GLY A 39 2.33 19.61 2.03
C GLY A 39 2.55 18.80 3.29
N LYS A 40 1.56 18.68 4.19
CA LYS A 40 1.72 17.92 5.44
C LYS A 40 1.87 16.42 5.22
N PHE A 41 1.19 15.88 4.21
CA PHE A 41 1.35 14.50 3.78
C PHE A 41 1.83 14.44 2.35
N ARG A 42 2.77 13.54 2.08
CA ARG A 42 3.34 13.31 0.75
C ARG A 42 3.52 11.82 0.55
N SER A 43 3.05 11.33 -0.58
CA SER A 43 3.11 9.91 -0.93
C SER A 43 4.19 9.65 -1.97
N HIS A 44 4.86 8.50 -1.83
CA HIS A 44 5.82 7.97 -2.80
C HIS A 44 5.44 6.54 -3.16
N THR A 45 5.51 6.18 -4.44
CA THR A 45 5.21 4.82 -4.89
C THR A 45 6.49 4.03 -5.06
N LEU A 46 6.61 2.95 -4.30
CA LEU A 46 7.65 1.93 -4.42
C LEU A 46 7.15 0.85 -5.37
N ASP A 47 7.63 0.86 -6.61
CA ASP A 47 7.34 -0.18 -7.60
C ASP A 47 8.07 -1.47 -7.24
N ILE A 48 7.35 -2.54 -6.90
CA ILE A 48 7.92 -3.83 -6.50
C ILE A 48 8.19 -4.77 -7.68
N THR A 49 8.07 -4.27 -8.91
CA THR A 49 8.40 -5.03 -10.10
C THR A 49 9.87 -4.91 -10.49
N TYR A 50 10.36 -5.93 -11.17
CA TYR A 50 11.71 -5.99 -11.71
C TYR A 50 11.74 -6.69 -13.07
N PRO A 51 12.78 -6.45 -13.89
CA PRO A 51 12.89 -7.07 -15.21
C PRO A 51 12.92 -8.61 -15.12
N LEU A 52 12.06 -9.28 -15.89
CA LEU A 52 12.02 -10.73 -15.99
C LEU A 52 13.41 -11.33 -16.35
N ALA A 53 14.18 -10.60 -17.17
CA ALA A 53 15.52 -10.99 -17.59
C ALA A 53 16.51 -11.16 -16.44
N TRP A 54 16.26 -10.59 -15.25
CA TRP A 54 17.12 -10.75 -14.07
C TRP A 54 16.92 -12.09 -13.35
N GLY A 55 15.84 -12.83 -13.67
CA GLY A 55 15.55 -14.11 -13.04
C GLY A 55 15.45 -14.01 -11.50
N HIS A 56 15.80 -15.09 -10.81
CA HIS A 56 15.66 -15.20 -9.36
C HIS A 56 16.60 -14.27 -8.58
N GLU A 57 17.81 -14.00 -9.10
CA GLU A 57 18.76 -13.05 -8.51
C GLU A 57 18.18 -11.64 -8.45
N GLY A 58 17.27 -11.30 -9.37
CA GLY A 58 16.57 -10.01 -9.39
C GLY A 58 15.75 -9.72 -8.15
N VAL A 59 15.27 -10.75 -7.43
CA VAL A 59 14.46 -10.57 -6.22
C VAL A 59 15.27 -9.94 -5.10
N GLU A 60 16.46 -10.49 -4.80
CA GLU A 60 17.30 -10.00 -3.72
C GLU A 60 17.79 -8.57 -4.00
N ALA A 61 18.27 -8.33 -5.22
CA ALA A 61 18.71 -7.00 -5.66
C ALA A 61 17.58 -5.97 -5.56
N LYS A 62 16.37 -6.33 -6.02
CA LYS A 62 15.22 -5.43 -5.97
C LYS A 62 14.75 -5.19 -4.54
N LEU A 63 14.75 -6.19 -3.65
CA LEU A 63 14.44 -6.00 -2.23
C LEU A 63 15.42 -5.04 -1.54
N ALA A 64 16.73 -5.19 -1.81
CA ALA A 64 17.75 -4.27 -1.29
C ALA A 64 17.53 -2.84 -1.80
N SER A 65 17.24 -2.69 -3.10
CA SER A 65 16.91 -1.40 -3.72
C SER A 65 15.67 -0.76 -3.08
N LEU A 66 14.60 -1.52 -2.85
CA LEU A 66 13.36 -1.04 -2.24
C LEU A 66 13.58 -0.56 -0.80
N CYS A 67 14.41 -1.27 -0.03
CA CYS A 67 14.78 -0.88 1.33
C CYS A 67 15.49 0.49 1.33
N ALA A 68 16.49 0.67 0.45
CA ALA A 68 17.22 1.93 0.33
C ALA A 68 16.31 3.07 -0.17
N GLU A 69 15.50 2.82 -1.20
CA GLU A 69 14.56 3.79 -1.75
C GLU A 69 13.53 4.25 -0.70
N ALA A 70 13.02 3.33 0.13
CA ALA A 70 12.10 3.68 1.21
C ALA A 70 12.74 4.63 2.23
N VAL A 71 14.00 4.40 2.61
CA VAL A 71 14.76 5.28 3.52
C VAL A 71 14.96 6.65 2.89
N ASP A 72 15.38 6.70 1.63
CA ASP A 72 15.63 7.95 0.91
C ASP A 72 14.35 8.76 0.72
N ALA A 73 13.23 8.10 0.38
CA ALA A 73 11.92 8.74 0.29
C ALA A 73 11.51 9.37 1.62
N ILE A 74 11.66 8.64 2.74
CA ILE A 74 11.33 9.17 4.08
C ILE A 74 12.25 10.34 4.45
N LYS A 75 13.55 10.27 4.15
CA LYS A 75 14.49 11.38 4.38
C LYS A 75 14.19 12.59 3.48
N GLY A 76 13.66 12.37 2.28
CA GLY A 76 13.06 13.40 1.42
C GLY A 76 11.74 13.96 1.96
N GLY A 77 11.24 13.40 3.06
CA GLY A 77 10.05 13.81 3.79
C GLY A 77 8.74 13.28 3.20
N MET A 78 8.80 12.15 2.48
CA MET A 78 7.63 11.34 2.16
C MET A 78 7.20 10.61 3.44
N ASN A 79 5.91 10.68 3.77
CA ASN A 79 5.36 10.07 4.98
C ASN A 79 4.23 9.08 4.70
N ILE A 80 4.04 8.74 3.43
CA ILE A 80 3.20 7.63 2.96
C ILE A 80 4.00 6.91 1.87
N LEU A 81 4.28 5.63 2.06
CA LEU A 81 4.91 4.79 1.04
C LEU A 81 3.88 3.80 0.50
N ILE A 82 3.66 3.83 -0.81
CA ILE A 82 2.75 2.94 -1.53
C ILE A 82 3.57 1.83 -2.16
N VAL A 83 3.50 0.63 -1.60
CA VAL A 83 4.13 -0.58 -2.13
C VAL A 83 3.22 -1.15 -3.22
N SER A 84 3.64 -1.09 -4.49
CA SER A 84 2.76 -1.36 -5.63
C SER A 84 3.32 -2.40 -6.61
N ASP A 85 2.49 -3.38 -6.99
CA ASP A 85 2.77 -4.32 -8.09
C ASP A 85 2.12 -3.93 -9.43
N ARG A 86 1.59 -2.71 -9.54
CA ARG A 86 0.76 -2.30 -10.70
C ARG A 86 1.52 -2.20 -12.03
N ALA A 87 2.85 -2.18 -11.99
CA ALA A 87 3.71 -2.10 -13.18
C ALA A 87 3.96 -3.45 -13.87
N VAL A 88 3.38 -4.56 -13.38
CA VAL A 88 3.52 -5.89 -13.99
C VAL A 88 3.15 -5.85 -15.46
N ASN A 89 4.00 -6.43 -16.30
CA ASN A 89 3.79 -6.56 -17.74
C ASN A 89 4.59 -7.73 -18.30
N SER A 90 4.61 -7.91 -19.63
CA SER A 90 5.32 -9.01 -20.29
C SER A 90 6.82 -9.07 -20.03
N THR A 91 7.43 -7.98 -19.55
CA THR A 91 8.86 -7.86 -19.26
C THR A 91 9.17 -7.55 -17.80
N GLN A 92 8.16 -7.24 -16.97
CA GLN A 92 8.29 -6.89 -15.57
C GLN A 92 7.47 -7.84 -14.70
N VAL A 93 8.12 -8.48 -13.74
CA VAL A 93 7.48 -9.38 -12.78
C VAL A 93 7.48 -8.77 -11.40
N ALA A 94 6.44 -9.02 -10.60
CA ALA A 94 6.34 -8.52 -9.24
C ALA A 94 7.02 -9.43 -8.23
N ILE A 95 7.68 -8.83 -7.25
CA ILE A 95 7.95 -9.50 -5.97
C ILE A 95 6.59 -9.72 -5.28
N PRO A 96 6.35 -10.87 -4.62
CA PRO A 96 5.17 -11.05 -3.78
C PRO A 96 5.00 -9.87 -2.81
N ALA A 97 3.83 -9.21 -2.84
CA ALA A 97 3.60 -7.96 -2.09
C ALA A 97 3.89 -8.10 -0.59
N LEU A 98 3.52 -9.24 0.00
CA LEU A 98 3.82 -9.55 1.40
C LEU A 98 5.34 -9.57 1.69
N LEU A 99 6.14 -10.16 0.78
CA LEU A 99 7.59 -10.22 0.94
C LEU A 99 8.23 -8.83 0.84
N ALA A 100 7.84 -8.04 -0.18
CA ALA A 100 8.34 -6.69 -0.37
C ALA A 100 7.98 -5.79 0.82
N LEU A 101 6.71 -5.81 1.25
CA LEU A 101 6.23 -5.09 2.43
C LEU A 101 7.02 -5.46 3.68
N SER A 102 7.20 -6.77 3.93
CA SER A 102 7.89 -7.26 5.12
C SER A 102 9.34 -6.81 5.16
N ALA A 103 10.04 -6.87 4.03
CA ALA A 103 11.43 -6.42 3.93
C ALA A 103 11.55 -4.92 4.23
N ILE A 104 10.70 -4.09 3.60
CA ILE A 104 10.65 -2.65 3.83
C ILE A 104 10.30 -2.34 5.29
N HIS A 105 9.25 -2.94 5.82
CA HIS A 105 8.80 -2.74 7.20
C HIS A 105 9.93 -3.02 8.20
N GLN A 106 10.54 -4.21 8.10
CA GLN A 106 11.60 -4.63 9.02
C GLN A 106 12.86 -3.77 8.87
N HIS A 107 13.20 -3.35 7.64
CA HIS A 107 14.32 -2.45 7.41
C HIS A 107 14.08 -1.07 8.04
N LEU A 108 12.90 -0.47 7.83
CA LEU A 108 12.54 0.81 8.44
C LEU A 108 12.48 0.75 9.97
N VAL A 109 12.14 -0.40 10.56
CA VAL A 109 12.22 -0.62 12.02
C VAL A 109 13.68 -0.58 12.48
N ARG A 110 14.59 -1.29 11.80
CA ARG A 110 16.03 -1.29 12.11
C ARG A 110 16.66 0.09 11.98
N GLU A 111 16.23 0.88 11.00
CA GLU A 111 16.68 2.26 10.79
C GLU A 111 16.01 3.28 11.72
N GLY A 112 15.04 2.86 12.56
CA GLY A 112 14.29 3.77 13.44
C GLY A 112 13.31 4.71 12.71
N LEU A 113 13.02 4.44 11.43
CA LEU A 113 12.21 5.28 10.55
C LEU A 113 10.75 4.80 10.40
N ARG A 114 10.39 3.61 10.89
CA ARG A 114 9.04 3.04 10.69
C ARG A 114 7.91 3.93 11.23
N THR A 115 8.16 4.72 12.28
CA THR A 115 7.14 5.62 12.85
C THR A 115 6.98 6.94 12.07
N SER A 116 7.83 7.18 11.07
CA SER A 116 7.86 8.41 10.28
C SER A 116 7.01 8.35 9.01
N ALA A 117 6.58 7.15 8.59
CA ALA A 117 5.76 6.97 7.40
C ALA A 117 4.75 5.83 7.55
N GLY A 118 3.59 5.99 6.92
CA GLY A 118 2.62 4.93 6.74
C GLY A 118 2.92 4.04 5.54
N LEU A 119 2.62 2.74 5.63
CA LEU A 119 2.80 1.79 4.53
C LEU A 119 1.44 1.38 3.97
N VAL A 120 1.22 1.66 2.68
CA VAL A 120 0.00 1.28 1.95
C VAL A 120 0.38 0.26 0.88
N VAL A 121 -0.39 -0.81 0.74
CA VAL A 121 -0.13 -1.85 -0.26
C VAL A 121 -1.15 -1.76 -1.38
N GLU A 122 -0.70 -1.58 -2.61
CA GLU A 122 -1.51 -1.67 -3.82
C GLU A 122 -1.12 -2.95 -4.56
N THR A 123 -1.99 -3.97 -4.55
CA THR A 123 -1.61 -5.29 -5.06
C THR A 123 -2.73 -5.98 -5.82
N GLY A 124 -2.35 -6.69 -6.88
CA GLY A 124 -3.24 -7.58 -7.61
C GLY A 124 -3.45 -8.94 -6.93
N THR A 125 -2.72 -9.24 -5.85
CA THR A 125 -2.70 -10.57 -5.23
C THR A 125 -3.64 -10.71 -4.02
N ALA A 126 -4.01 -9.60 -3.37
CA ALA A 126 -4.90 -9.61 -2.21
C ALA A 126 -6.37 -9.80 -2.64
N ARG A 127 -7.03 -10.82 -2.08
CA ARG A 127 -8.42 -11.19 -2.44
C ARG A 127 -9.18 -11.96 -1.35
N GLU A 128 -8.47 -12.69 -0.50
CA GLU A 128 -9.03 -13.47 0.60
C GLU A 128 -8.69 -12.82 1.93
N VAL A 129 -9.55 -13.03 2.95
CA VAL A 129 -9.37 -12.46 4.30
C VAL A 129 -7.96 -12.72 4.85
N HIS A 130 -7.41 -13.90 4.58
CA HIS A 130 -6.04 -14.25 4.98
C HIS A 130 -5.00 -13.29 4.39
N HIS A 131 -5.10 -12.91 3.11
CA HIS A 131 -4.17 -11.98 2.46
C HIS A 131 -4.15 -10.62 3.16
N PHE A 132 -5.33 -10.10 3.53
CA PHE A 132 -5.42 -8.83 4.27
C PHE A 132 -4.84 -8.96 5.67
N ALA A 133 -5.16 -10.05 6.38
CA ALA A 133 -4.66 -10.30 7.73
C ALA A 133 -3.12 -10.39 7.77
N VAL A 134 -2.50 -11.09 6.82
CA VAL A 134 -1.03 -11.19 6.77
C VAL A 134 -0.40 -9.86 6.37
N LEU A 135 -0.95 -9.11 5.40
CA LEU A 135 -0.41 -7.80 5.04
C LEU A 135 -0.47 -6.83 6.23
N ALA A 136 -1.60 -6.79 6.94
CA ALA A 136 -1.74 -5.97 8.16
C ALA A 136 -0.75 -6.41 9.25
N GLY A 137 -0.63 -7.72 9.49
CA GLY A 137 0.29 -8.27 10.48
C GLY A 137 1.77 -7.98 10.19
N TYR A 138 2.14 -7.84 8.92
CA TYR A 138 3.49 -7.47 8.47
C TYR A 138 3.65 -5.97 8.20
N GLY A 139 2.68 -5.16 8.64
CA GLY A 139 2.85 -3.73 8.83
C GLY A 139 2.25 -2.82 7.76
N ALA A 140 1.37 -3.34 6.90
CA ALA A 140 0.49 -2.50 6.08
C ALA A 140 -0.53 -1.81 6.97
N GLU A 141 -0.72 -0.51 6.77
CA GLU A 141 -1.76 0.29 7.43
C GLU A 141 -3.04 0.31 6.60
N ALA A 142 -2.92 0.16 5.28
CA ALA A 142 -4.05 0.02 4.38
C ALA A 142 -3.68 -0.81 3.15
N VAL A 143 -4.68 -1.43 2.52
CA VAL A 143 -4.52 -2.30 1.35
C VAL A 143 -5.54 -1.90 0.28
N HIS A 144 -5.06 -1.68 -0.94
CA HIS A 144 -5.87 -1.52 -2.14
C HIS A 144 -5.73 -2.78 -3.02
N PRO A 145 -6.73 -3.70 -3.00
CA PRO A 145 -6.73 -4.90 -3.81
C PRO A 145 -7.23 -4.60 -5.24
N TYR A 146 -6.48 -3.80 -6.01
CA TYR A 146 -6.97 -3.23 -7.27
C TYR A 146 -7.51 -4.29 -8.24
N LEU A 147 -6.80 -5.40 -8.40
CA LEU A 147 -7.19 -6.42 -9.39
C LEU A 147 -8.47 -7.15 -8.98
N ALA A 148 -8.66 -7.39 -7.68
CA ALA A 148 -9.90 -7.97 -7.18
C ALA A 148 -11.08 -7.02 -7.43
N MET A 149 -10.90 -5.72 -7.17
CA MET A 149 -11.94 -4.72 -7.43
C MET A 149 -12.21 -4.54 -8.93
N GLU A 150 -11.18 -4.47 -9.78
CA GLU A 150 -11.31 -4.40 -11.23
C GLU A 150 -12.03 -5.64 -11.78
N THR A 151 -11.75 -6.82 -11.21
CA THR A 151 -12.45 -8.07 -11.55
C THR A 151 -13.94 -8.00 -11.19
N LEU A 152 -14.28 -7.49 -10.00
CA LEU A 152 -15.68 -7.27 -9.61
C LEU A 152 -16.39 -6.30 -10.55
N VAL A 153 -15.73 -5.20 -10.94
CA VAL A 153 -16.26 -4.24 -11.91
C VAL A 153 -16.45 -4.88 -13.29
N ALA A 154 -15.59 -5.81 -13.70
CA ALA A 154 -15.76 -6.50 -14.98
C ALA A 154 -16.91 -7.52 -14.96
N MET A 155 -17.06 -8.27 -13.86
CA MET A 155 -17.98 -9.40 -13.78
C MET A 155 -19.32 -9.10 -13.11
N HIS A 156 -19.56 -7.89 -12.58
CA HIS A 156 -20.74 -7.61 -11.73
C HIS A 156 -22.09 -7.95 -12.40
N LYS A 157 -22.18 -7.85 -13.74
CA LYS A 157 -23.39 -8.15 -14.51
C LYS A 157 -23.69 -9.65 -14.60
N GLU A 158 -22.68 -10.49 -14.41
CA GLU A 158 -22.79 -11.95 -14.43
C GLU A 158 -23.07 -12.50 -13.02
N LEU A 159 -22.90 -11.68 -11.98
CA LEU A 159 -23.19 -12.06 -10.61
C LEU A 159 -24.71 -12.12 -10.36
N PRO A 160 -25.18 -13.04 -9.49
CA PRO A 160 -26.58 -13.10 -9.10
C PRO A 160 -27.06 -11.80 -8.43
N GLY A 161 -28.28 -11.37 -8.76
CA GLY A 161 -28.99 -10.31 -8.01
C GLY A 161 -28.88 -8.88 -8.55
N GLU A 162 -28.71 -8.70 -9.86
CA GLU A 162 -28.68 -7.37 -10.53
C GLU A 162 -27.85 -6.33 -9.76
N LEU A 163 -26.60 -6.68 -9.45
CA LEU A 163 -25.71 -5.82 -8.66
C LEU A 163 -25.13 -4.71 -9.52
N SER A 164 -25.04 -3.50 -8.98
CA SER A 164 -24.15 -2.47 -9.51
C SER A 164 -22.69 -2.78 -9.15
N ALA A 165 -21.74 -2.24 -9.92
CA ALA A 165 -20.31 -2.37 -9.63
C ALA A 165 -19.97 -1.87 -8.22
N ASP A 166 -20.49 -0.71 -7.83
CA ASP A 166 -20.30 -0.14 -6.49
C ASP A 166 -20.85 -1.05 -5.39
N LYS A 167 -21.99 -1.70 -5.63
CA LYS A 167 -22.57 -2.64 -4.67
C LYS A 167 -21.75 -3.91 -4.55
N ALA A 168 -21.19 -4.41 -5.65
CA ALA A 168 -20.31 -5.56 -5.65
C ALA A 168 -19.02 -5.28 -4.84
N ILE A 169 -18.38 -4.13 -5.06
CA ILE A 169 -17.21 -3.69 -4.28
C ILE A 169 -17.59 -3.52 -2.80
N TYR A 170 -18.71 -2.86 -2.49
CA TYR A 170 -19.17 -2.68 -1.12
C TYR A 170 -19.36 -4.02 -0.39
N ASN A 171 -20.00 -5.00 -1.05
CA ASN A 171 -20.22 -6.33 -0.47
C ASN A 171 -18.88 -7.07 -0.23
N TYR A 172 -17.95 -6.97 -1.17
CA TYR A 172 -16.61 -7.56 -1.05
C TYR A 172 -15.83 -6.98 0.14
N VAL A 173 -15.87 -5.66 0.31
CA VAL A 173 -15.17 -4.98 1.41
C VAL A 173 -15.81 -5.26 2.77
N LYS A 174 -17.13 -5.49 2.80
CA LYS A 174 -17.88 -5.81 4.01
C LYS A 174 -17.67 -7.25 4.50
N ALA A 175 -17.40 -8.19 3.58
CA ALA A 175 -17.29 -9.63 3.85
C ALA A 175 -16.04 -9.97 4.67
#